data_AF-G5SLZ1-F1
#
_entry.id   AF-G5SLZ1-F1
#
_cell.length_a   1.000
_cell.length_b   1.000
_cell.length_c   1.000
_cell.angle_alpha   90.00
_cell.angle_beta   90.00
_cell.angle_gamma   90.00
#
_symmetry.space_group_name_H-M   'P 1'
#
loop_
_entity.id
_entity.type
_entity.pdbx_description
1 polymer ?
#
loop_
_entity_poly.entity_id
_entity_poly.type
_entity_poly.pdbx_seq_one_letter_code
_entity_poly.pdbx_strand_id
1 'polypeptide(L)'
;ERYWFSHGEENALRLHNAAFYRICPAGEVLRRYYRAAQPNEKVRLLSLPEIFARLRRLEPGAMAGVTLPKLAQALVAAGVQKIHTHYGNRYRVVEL
;
A
#
# COMPACT_ATOMS: atom_id res chain seq x y z
N GLU A 1 1.23 38.63 -8.71
CA GLU A 1 0.66 37.49 -7.96
C GLU A 1 1.79 36.63 -7.41
N ARG A 2 1.62 35.97 -6.26
CA ARG A 2 2.69 35.21 -5.59
C ARG A 2 2.55 33.73 -5.96
N TYR A 3 3.59 33.14 -6.56
CA TYR A 3 3.54 31.80 -7.18
C TYR A 3 4.14 30.67 -6.32
N TRP A 4 4.44 30.92 -5.05
CA TRP A 4 5.00 29.93 -4.15
C TRP A 4 4.47 30.10 -2.72
N PHE A 5 4.22 28.98 -2.06
CA PHE A 5 3.84 28.93 -0.66
C PHE A 5 5.04 29.20 0.25
N SER A 6 4.79 29.85 1.37
CA SER A 6 5.75 29.90 2.47
C SER A 6 5.78 28.57 3.23
N HIS A 7 6.85 28.34 3.98
CA HIS A 7 7.02 27.13 4.77
C HIS A 7 5.86 26.88 5.77
N GLY A 8 5.27 27.95 6.30
CA GLY A 8 4.11 27.89 7.18
C GLY A 8 2.83 27.47 6.44
N GLU A 9 2.64 27.97 5.22
CA GLU A 9 1.50 27.59 4.37
C GLU A 9 1.61 26.15 3.88
N GLU A 10 2.81 25.69 3.50
CA GLU A 10 3.07 24.28 3.19
C GLU A 10 2.77 23.38 4.38
N ASN A 11 3.19 23.76 5.60
CA ASN A 11 2.92 22.96 6.80
C ASN A 11 1.42 22.93 7.14
N ALA A 12 0.70 24.06 6.99
CA ALA A 12 -0.74 24.13 7.19
C ALA A 12 -1.50 23.27 6.17
N LEU A 13 -1.09 23.30 4.89
CA LEU A 13 -1.57 22.41 3.84
C LEU A 13 -1.29 20.95 4.17
N ARG A 14 -0.09 20.63 4.65
CA ARG A 14 0.29 19.25 5.01
C ARG A 14 -0.53 18.72 6.18
N LEU A 15 -0.78 19.54 7.20
CA LEU A 15 -1.61 19.20 8.37
C LEU A 15 -3.09 19.07 8.01
N HIS A 16 -3.61 19.98 7.17
CA HIS A 16 -4.97 19.89 6.63
C HIS A 16 -5.16 18.61 5.80
N ASN A 17 -4.20 18.33 4.91
CA ASN A 17 -4.21 17.14 4.08
C ASN A 17 -3.96 15.86 4.88
N ALA A 18 -3.35 15.92 6.07
CA ALA A 18 -3.11 14.73 6.89
C ALA A 18 -4.40 14.00 7.27
N ALA A 19 -5.52 14.72 7.42
CA ALA A 19 -6.83 14.13 7.64
C ALA A 19 -7.36 13.39 6.39
N PHE A 20 -7.04 13.89 5.20
CA PHE A 20 -7.31 13.22 3.91
C PHE A 20 -6.38 12.02 3.69
N TYR A 21 -5.11 12.14 4.09
CA TYR A 21 -4.11 11.05 4.11
C TYR A 21 -4.32 10.03 5.25
N ARG A 22 -5.35 10.16 6.11
CA ARG A 22 -5.71 9.10 7.09
C ARG A 22 -6.03 7.78 6.37
N ILE A 23 -6.47 7.86 5.13
CA ILE A 23 -6.59 6.71 4.25
C ILE A 23 -5.20 6.40 3.70
N CYS A 24 -4.59 5.31 4.16
CA CYS A 24 -3.31 4.85 3.64
C CYS A 24 -3.46 4.53 2.14
N PRO A 25 -2.80 5.25 1.22
CA PRO A 25 -2.95 5.02 -0.22
C PRO A 25 -2.61 3.58 -0.60
N ALA A 26 -1.61 3.01 0.06
CA ALA A 26 -1.22 1.61 -0.08
C ALA A 26 -2.37 0.65 0.26
N GLY A 27 -3.16 0.97 1.29
CA GLY A 27 -4.28 0.14 1.73
C GLY A 27 -5.48 0.20 0.78
N GLU A 28 -5.77 1.36 0.19
CA GLU A 28 -6.81 1.49 -0.84
C GLU A 28 -6.41 0.77 -2.12
N VAL A 29 -5.21 1.06 -2.63
CA VAL A 29 -4.70 0.42 -3.84
C VAL A 29 -4.64 -1.09 -3.62
N LEU A 30 -4.16 -1.55 -2.46
CA LEU A 30 -4.16 -2.98 -2.12
C LEU A 30 -5.55 -3.59 -2.24
N ARG A 31 -6.59 -3.00 -1.63
CA ARG A 31 -7.96 -3.56 -1.62
C ARG A 31 -8.62 -3.61 -3.00
N ARG A 32 -8.15 -2.83 -3.98
CA ARG A 32 -8.66 -2.88 -5.36
C ARG A 32 -8.16 -4.08 -6.14
N TYR A 33 -6.96 -4.58 -5.83
CA TYR A 33 -6.30 -5.65 -6.60
C TYR A 33 -6.09 -6.94 -5.81
N TYR A 34 -6.09 -6.85 -4.49
CA TYR A 34 -5.79 -7.97 -3.60
C TYR A 34 -6.69 -8.00 -2.38
N ARG A 35 -6.99 -9.21 -1.93
CA ARG A 35 -7.57 -9.45 -0.61
C ARG A 35 -6.88 -10.62 0.10
N ALA A 36 -7.13 -10.73 1.40
CA ALA A 36 -6.76 -11.93 2.15
C ALA A 36 -7.48 -13.16 1.58
N ALA A 37 -6.74 -14.27 1.54
CA ALA A 37 -7.28 -15.55 1.10
C ALA A 37 -8.21 -16.17 2.14
N GLN A 38 -9.34 -16.72 1.69
CA GLN A 38 -10.17 -17.58 2.51
C GLN A 38 -9.64 -19.03 2.52
N PRO A 39 -10.06 -19.86 3.49
CA PRO A 39 -9.76 -21.29 3.47
C PRO A 39 -10.20 -21.91 2.15
N ASN A 40 -9.34 -22.75 1.57
CA ASN A 40 -9.56 -23.50 0.31
C ASN A 40 -9.65 -22.69 -0.99
N GLU A 41 -9.35 -21.39 -0.97
CA GLU A 41 -9.21 -20.61 -2.20
C GLU A 41 -7.83 -20.82 -2.86
N LYS A 42 -7.79 -20.65 -4.18
CA LYS A 42 -6.54 -20.65 -4.94
C LYS A 42 -5.76 -19.37 -4.62
N VAL A 43 -4.71 -19.51 -3.80
CA VAL A 43 -3.89 -18.38 -3.36
C VAL A 43 -2.68 -18.15 -4.27
N ARG A 44 -2.29 -16.88 -4.41
CA ARG A 44 -0.96 -16.51 -4.90
C ARG A 44 -0.04 -16.24 -3.74
N LEU A 45 1.19 -16.75 -3.82
CA LEU A 45 2.27 -16.50 -2.86
C LEU A 45 3.25 -15.48 -3.43
N LEU A 46 3.03 -14.21 -3.13
CA LEU A 46 3.86 -13.12 -3.65
C LEU A 46 4.75 -12.56 -2.54
N SER A 47 5.98 -12.19 -2.86
CA SER A 47 6.82 -11.42 -1.95
C SER A 47 6.35 -9.97 -1.87
N LEU A 48 6.73 -9.25 -0.81
CA LEU A 48 6.40 -7.84 -0.66
C LEU A 48 6.88 -6.97 -1.84
N PRO A 49 8.11 -7.13 -2.37
CA PRO A 49 8.56 -6.39 -3.55
C PRO A 49 7.76 -6.69 -4.81
N GLU A 50 7.34 -7.94 -5.02
CA GLU A 50 6.51 -8.32 -6.16
C GLU A 50 5.14 -7.62 -6.12
N ILE A 51 4.49 -7.61 -4.96
CA ILE A 51 3.23 -6.89 -4.75
C ILE A 51 3.44 -5.39 -4.98
N PHE A 52 4.50 -4.81 -4.39
CA PHE A 52 4.80 -3.38 -4.51
C PHE A 52 5.02 -2.96 -5.96
N ALA A 53 5.86 -3.68 -6.71
CA ALA A 53 6.15 -3.39 -8.10
C ALA A 53 4.89 -3.47 -8.97
N ARG A 54 4.03 -4.46 -8.70
CA ARG A 54 2.75 -4.62 -9.41
C ARG A 54 1.79 -3.48 -9.14
N LEU A 55 1.57 -3.12 -7.87
CA LEU A 55 0.70 -2.00 -7.51
C LEU A 55 1.24 -0.69 -8.08
N ARG A 56 2.56 -0.47 -8.06
CA ARG A 56 3.18 0.74 -8.65
C ARG A 56 3.02 0.81 -10.16
N ARG A 57 2.95 -0.34 -10.85
CA ARG A 57 2.68 -0.40 -12.30
C ARG A 57 1.22 -0.10 -12.62
N LEU A 58 0.30 -0.56 -11.78
CA LEU A 58 -1.15 -0.37 -11.98
C LEU A 58 -1.59 1.04 -11.62
N GLU A 59 -1.11 1.57 -10.50
CA GLU A 59 -1.52 2.87 -9.95
C GLU A 59 -0.30 3.71 -9.56
N PRO A 60 0.53 4.16 -10.53
CA PRO A 60 1.77 4.88 -10.24
C PRO A 60 1.53 6.17 -9.44
N GLY A 61 0.42 6.87 -9.71
CA GLY A 61 0.05 8.09 -8.99
C GLY A 61 -0.30 7.83 -7.53
N ALA A 62 -1.15 6.84 -7.25
CA ALA A 62 -1.56 6.52 -5.87
C ALA A 62 -0.45 5.81 -5.07
N MET A 63 0.47 5.13 -5.75
CA MET A 63 1.65 4.52 -5.15
C MET A 63 2.83 5.50 -5.02
N ALA A 64 2.72 6.74 -5.52
CA ALA A 64 3.73 7.77 -5.35
C ALA A 64 3.88 8.11 -3.86
N GLY A 65 5.09 7.99 -3.33
CA GLY A 65 5.38 8.20 -1.91
C GLY A 65 5.02 7.02 -0.98
N VAL A 66 4.44 5.93 -1.50
CA VAL A 66 4.26 4.70 -0.72
C VAL A 66 5.59 3.97 -0.57
N THR A 67 5.95 3.62 0.66
CA THR A 67 7.15 2.85 0.98
C THR A 67 6.82 1.37 1.21
N LEU A 68 7.81 0.48 1.04
CA LEU A 68 7.66 -0.95 1.32
C LEU A 68 7.13 -1.24 2.75
N PRO A 69 7.65 -0.60 3.83
CA PRO A 69 7.10 -0.79 5.17
C PRO A 69 5.62 -0.40 5.29
N LYS A 70 5.20 0.68 4.61
CA LYS A 70 3.81 1.13 4.61
C LYS A 70 2.88 0.13 3.92
N LEU A 71 3.34 -0.46 2.82
CA LEU A 71 2.62 -1.54 2.15
C LEU A 71 2.56 -2.81 3.03
N ALA A 72 3.65 -3.16 3.71
CA ALA A 72 3.66 -4.30 4.63
C ALA A 72 2.64 -4.12 5.77
N GLN A 73 2.56 -2.92 6.36
CA GLN A 73 1.54 -2.59 7.36
C GLN A 73 0.12 -2.69 6.78
N ALA A 74 -0.09 -2.25 5.54
CA ALA A 74 -1.38 -2.35 4.87
C ALA A 74 -1.81 -3.81 4.64
N LEU A 75 -0.88 -4.69 4.26
CA LEU A 75 -1.14 -6.13 4.10
C LEU A 75 -1.56 -6.78 5.42
N VAL A 76 -0.85 -6.47 6.51
CA VAL A 76 -1.20 -6.97 7.86
C VAL A 76 -2.57 -6.46 8.29
N ALA A 77 -2.84 -5.16 8.11
CA ALA A 77 -4.14 -4.56 8.42
C ALA A 77 -5.29 -5.13 7.58
N ALA A 78 -5.00 -5.61 6.37
CA ALA A 78 -5.96 -6.29 5.49
C ALA A 78 -6.14 -7.78 5.82
N GLY A 79 -5.51 -8.30 6.89
CA GLY A 79 -5.59 -9.70 7.30
C GLY A 79 -4.83 -10.67 6.40
N VAL A 80 -3.91 -10.16 5.56
CA VAL A 80 -3.13 -11.01 4.66
C VAL A 80 -2.11 -11.81 5.46
N GLN A 81 -2.18 -13.14 5.33
CA GLN A 81 -1.26 -14.04 6.01
C GLN A 81 0.15 -13.96 5.41
N LYS A 82 1.14 -13.79 6.28
CA LYS A 82 2.57 -13.84 5.94
C LYS A 82 3.13 -15.22 6.28
N ILE A 83 3.75 -15.87 5.30
CA ILE A 83 4.43 -17.16 5.44
C ILE A 83 5.94 -16.93 5.32
N HIS A 84 6.71 -17.49 6.25
CA HIS A 84 8.15 -17.54 6.14
C HIS A 84 8.58 -18.77 5.32
N THR A 85 9.39 -18.55 4.29
CA THR A 85 9.93 -19.61 3.41
C THR A 85 11.44 -19.45 3.31
N HIS A 86 12.15 -20.45 2.76
CA HIS A 86 13.59 -20.33 2.50
C HIS A 86 13.94 -19.26 1.46
N TYR A 87 12.97 -18.84 0.62
CA TYR A 87 13.08 -17.69 -0.28
C TYR A 87 12.66 -16.36 0.37
N GLY A 88 12.46 -16.33 1.69
CA GLY A 88 12.00 -15.17 2.44
C GLY A 88 10.49 -15.13 2.66
N ASN A 89 9.98 -13.94 2.94
CA ASN A 89 8.58 -13.75 3.33
C ASN A 89 7.64 -13.72 2.11
N ARG A 90 6.63 -14.57 2.11
CA ARG A 90 5.56 -14.64 1.12
C ARG A 90 4.23 -14.22 1.75
N TYR A 91 3.38 -13.57 0.97
CA TYR A 91 2.05 -13.12 1.39
C TYR A 91 1.00 -13.91 0.61
N ARG A 92 0.04 -14.50 1.33
CA ARG A 92 -1.09 -15.24 0.74
C ARG A 92 -2.17 -14.26 0.32
N VAL A 93 -2.20 -13.93 -0.97
CA VAL A 93 -3.18 -13.00 -1.52
C VAL A 93 -4.05 -13.70 -2.57
N VAL A 94 -5.29 -13.28 -2.65
CA VAL A 94 -6.16 -13.54 -3.79
C VAL A 94 -6.19 -12.28 -4.63
N GLU A 95 -6.00 -12.44 -5.94
CA GLU A 95 -6.11 -11.36 -6.92
C GLU A 95 -7.60 -11.16 -7.25
N LEU A 96 -8.04 -9.90 -7.28
CA LEU A 96 -9.42 -9.51 -7.55
C LEU A 96 -9.67 -9.29 -9.05
#